data_AF-A0ABD0T809-F1
#
_entry.id   AF-A0ABD0T809-F1
#
_cell.length_a   1.000
_cell.length_b   1.000
_cell.length_c   1.000
_cell.angle_alpha   90.00
_cell.angle_beta   90.00
_cell.angle_gamma   90.00
#
_symmetry.space_group_name_H-M   'P 1'
#
loop_
_entity.id
_entity.type
_entity.pdbx_description
1 polymer ?
#
loop_
_entity_poly.entity_id
_entity_poly.type
_entity_poly.pdbx_seq_one_letter_code
_entity_poly.pdbx_strand_id
1 'polypeptide(L)'
;MALMFMMIINLALTLWVLKVLDFNSDGMGQLRIVPGGLQLLGQALVLDSLFASSVKSRRGQPITVESSRNFSVSTRDSHGLLQSRLFLGHDRLEVNVARLEVRDTRGALLLGAGQDSVTVGAETLTVTSPAGVNLQSAVQTPLVRAPPSKQLVLESPTRSLEMHASQNIALESRAGDISASCLTTFRLKSVAGAIRLDAPSIYMPKLKSALPLPPSTPHSHDPHHQNIYQLCACANGKLFLAPPHGACAAREESLICR
;
A
#
# COMPACT_ATOMS: atom_id res chain seq x y z
N MET A 1 43.34 31.89 72.32
CA MET A 1 43.80 30.49 72.10
C MET A 1 42.75 29.67 71.37
N ALA A 2 41.58 29.37 71.97
CA ALA A 2 40.54 28.55 71.33
C ALA A 2 40.06 29.10 69.97
N LEU A 3 39.83 30.42 69.85
CA LEU A 3 39.43 31.06 68.59
C LEU A 3 40.47 30.91 67.47
N MET A 4 41.76 31.05 67.80
CA MET A 4 42.85 30.90 66.82
C MET A 4 42.92 29.46 66.32
N PHE A 5 42.78 28.49 67.23
CA PHE A 5 42.78 27.07 66.88
C PHE A 5 41.57 26.70 66.01
N MET A 6 40.39 27.25 66.32
CA MET A 6 39.18 27.11 65.49
C MET A 6 39.40 27.68 64.08
N MET A 7 40.07 28.83 63.97
CA MET A 7 40.34 29.47 62.68
C MET A 7 41.31 28.66 61.81
N ILE A 8 42.35 28.08 62.41
CA ILE A 8 43.30 27.20 61.73
C ILE A 8 42.62 25.91 61.28
N ILE A 9 41.77 25.29 62.12
CA ILE A 9 41.00 24.10 61.75
C ILE A 9 40.06 24.41 60.59
N ASN A 10 39.33 25.52 60.64
CA ASN A 10 38.42 25.91 59.55
C ASN A 10 39.17 26.19 58.24
N LEU A 11 40.35 26.80 58.31
CA LEU A 11 41.20 27.03 57.13
C LEU A 11 41.74 25.71 56.56
N ALA A 12 42.21 24.80 57.41
CA ALA A 12 42.69 23.49 57.00
C ALA A 12 41.56 22.66 56.38
N LEU A 13 40.35 22.70 56.97
CA LEU A 13 39.16 22.03 56.46
C LEU A 13 38.73 22.59 55.10
N THR A 14 38.73 23.91 54.92
CA THR A 14 38.39 24.54 53.63
C THR A 14 39.42 24.21 52.55
N LEU A 15 40.72 24.29 52.85
CA LEU A 15 41.77 23.88 51.90
C LEU A 15 41.68 22.39 51.55
N TRP A 16 41.33 21.54 52.52
CA TRP A 16 41.11 20.11 52.28
C TRP A 16 39.91 19.86 51.37
N VAL A 17 38.77 20.51 51.64
CA VAL A 17 37.57 20.42 50.79
C VAL A 17 37.85 20.89 49.37
N LEU A 18 38.55 22.01 49.19
CA LEU A 18 38.94 22.51 47.85
C LEU A 18 39.80 21.49 47.10
N LYS A 19 40.74 20.84 47.79
CA LYS A 19 41.60 19.81 47.21
C LYS A 19 40.82 18.53 46.84
N VAL A 20 39.88 18.10 47.67
CA VAL A 20 39.05 16.90 47.42
C VAL A 20 38.06 17.12 46.28
N LEU A 21 37.49 18.32 46.17
CA LEU A 21 36.57 18.71 45.10
C LEU A 21 37.26 19.09 43.79
N ASP A 22 38.60 19.00 43.73
CA ASP A 22 39.44 19.35 42.58
C ASP A 22 39.15 20.76 42.03
N PHE A 23 38.96 21.72 42.95
CA PHE A 23 38.78 23.12 42.59
C PHE A 23 40.11 23.73 42.15
N ASN A 24 40.16 24.20 40.91
CA ASN A 24 41.25 25.01 40.37
C ASN A 24 40.71 26.41 39.98
N SER A 25 41.61 27.34 39.72
CA SER A 25 41.30 28.67 39.18
C SER A 25 40.42 28.65 37.91
N ASP A 26 40.45 27.55 37.14
CA ASP A 26 39.64 27.37 35.92
C ASP A 26 38.26 26.71 36.16
N GLY A 27 37.98 26.18 37.35
CA GLY A 27 36.70 25.51 37.67
C GLY A 27 36.78 24.37 38.69
N MET A 28 35.75 23.51 38.69
CA MET A 28 35.61 22.35 39.58
C MET A 28 35.82 21.06 38.76
N GLY A 29 36.99 20.43 38.87
CA GLY A 29 37.34 19.21 38.13
C GLY A 29 37.15 19.34 36.61
N GLN A 30 36.25 18.53 36.05
CA GLN A 30 35.91 18.56 34.61
C GLN A 30 34.96 19.68 34.21
N LEU A 31 34.40 20.42 35.16
CA LEU A 31 33.49 21.54 34.92
C LEU A 31 34.29 22.86 34.96
N ARG A 32 34.48 23.48 33.79
CA ARG A 32 35.14 24.78 33.65
C ARG A 32 34.13 25.90 33.53
N ILE A 33 34.41 27.04 34.13
CA ILE A 33 33.58 28.25 34.00
C ILE A 33 34.17 29.06 32.83
N VAL A 34 33.39 29.26 31.77
CA VAL A 34 33.80 30.02 30.59
C VAL A 34 32.92 31.25 30.40
N PRO A 35 33.40 32.31 29.73
CA PRO A 35 32.55 33.44 29.36
C PRO A 35 31.37 32.93 28.50
N GLY A 36 30.16 32.97 29.06
CA GLY A 36 28.94 32.44 28.43
C GLY A 36 28.36 31.17 29.06
N GLY A 37 29.00 30.57 30.07
CA GLY A 37 28.39 29.49 30.85
C GLY A 37 29.37 28.49 31.47
N LEU A 38 28.89 27.26 31.64
CA LEU A 38 29.68 26.13 32.14
C LEU A 38 30.08 25.23 30.97
N GLN A 39 31.35 24.85 30.90
CA GLN A 39 31.87 23.89 29.95
C GLN A 39 32.29 22.63 30.68
N LEU A 40 31.59 21.53 30.43
CA LEU A 40 31.96 20.21 30.95
C LEU A 40 32.89 19.50 29.95
N LEU A 41 34.11 19.20 30.38
CA LEU A 41 35.12 18.45 29.63
C LEU A 41 35.25 17.02 30.19
N GLY A 42 34.25 16.19 29.92
CA GLY A 42 34.27 14.75 30.17
C GLY A 42 32.90 14.18 30.51
N GLN A 43 32.81 13.30 31.51
CA GLN A 43 31.57 12.61 31.87
C GLN A 43 30.85 13.35 33.00
N ALA A 44 29.54 13.54 32.86
CA ALA A 44 28.69 13.99 33.96
C ALA A 44 27.41 13.17 34.03
N LEU A 45 26.93 12.97 35.25
CA LEU A 45 25.64 12.40 35.54
C LEU A 45 24.68 13.55 35.88
N VAL A 46 23.54 13.62 35.19
CA VAL A 46 22.46 14.54 35.52
C VAL A 46 21.42 13.75 36.30
N LEU A 47 21.14 14.16 37.55
CA LEU A 47 20.25 13.41 38.45
C LEU A 47 18.77 13.55 38.08
N ASP A 48 18.36 14.73 37.61
CA ASP A 48 16.98 15.03 37.23
C ASP A 48 16.85 15.32 35.73
N SER A 49 16.50 16.56 35.37
CA SER A 49 16.26 16.97 33.98
C SER A 49 17.41 17.82 33.46
N LEU A 50 17.95 17.43 32.30
CA LEU A 50 18.88 18.25 31.54
C LEU A 50 18.10 19.19 30.63
N PHE A 51 18.19 20.49 30.89
CA PHE A 51 17.66 21.52 29.99
C PHE A 51 18.80 22.08 29.15
N ALA A 52 18.69 21.95 27.83
CA ALA A 52 19.67 22.47 26.90
C ALA A 52 18.96 23.10 25.70
N SER A 53 19.50 24.21 25.20
CA SER A 53 19.02 24.86 23.98
C SER A 53 19.38 24.05 22.73
N SER A 54 20.46 23.27 22.78
CA SER A 54 20.93 22.45 21.69
C SER A 54 21.75 21.28 22.22
N VAL A 55 21.46 20.07 21.75
CA VAL A 55 22.28 18.87 21.99
C VAL A 55 22.87 18.46 20.65
N LYS A 56 24.21 18.48 20.54
CA LYS A 56 24.94 18.17 19.30
C LYS A 56 26.14 17.30 19.63
N SER A 57 26.41 16.28 18.80
CA SER A 57 27.70 15.57 18.82
C SER A 57 28.69 16.23 17.88
N ARG A 58 29.95 15.81 17.98
CA ARG A 58 31.01 16.18 17.03
C ARG A 58 30.66 15.65 15.65
N ARG A 59 31.14 16.33 14.60
CA ARG A 59 30.89 15.92 13.22
C ARG A 59 31.39 14.50 12.98
N GLY A 60 30.50 13.62 12.48
CA GLY A 60 30.81 12.21 12.23
C GLY A 60 30.78 11.30 13.46
N GLN A 61 30.39 11.80 14.64
CA GLN A 61 30.24 11.01 15.85
C GLN A 61 28.75 10.94 16.24
N PRO A 62 28.23 9.77 16.65
CA PRO A 62 26.86 9.65 17.11
C PRO A 62 26.64 10.37 18.45
N ILE A 63 25.38 10.67 18.77
CA ILE A 63 24.96 10.96 20.15
C ILE A 63 24.47 9.63 20.73
N THR A 64 25.09 9.16 21.80
CA THR A 64 24.65 7.97 22.53
C THR A 64 23.96 8.39 23.81
N VAL A 65 22.72 7.94 24.00
CA VAL A 65 21.98 8.14 25.25
C VAL A 65 21.62 6.78 25.81
N GLU A 66 22.01 6.53 27.05
CA GLU A 66 21.74 5.29 27.77
C GLU A 66 20.95 5.63 29.04
N SER A 67 19.87 4.89 29.28
CA SER A 67 19.00 5.10 30.43
C SER A 67 18.47 3.75 30.92
N SER A 68 18.51 3.55 32.24
CA SER A 68 17.91 2.38 32.90
C SER A 68 16.39 2.53 33.10
N ARG A 69 15.84 3.69 32.76
CA ARG A 69 14.41 4.03 32.85
C ARG A 69 13.92 4.65 31.54
N ASN A 70 12.63 4.92 31.47
CA ASN A 70 12.02 5.61 30.34
C ASN A 70 12.77 6.91 30.02
N PHE A 71 13.07 7.10 28.75
CA PHE A 71 13.77 8.28 28.25
C PHE A 71 12.79 9.16 27.48
N SER A 72 12.81 10.47 27.71
CA SER A 72 11.96 11.41 26.98
C SER A 72 12.71 12.67 26.59
N VAL A 73 12.62 13.05 25.32
CA VAL A 73 13.07 14.34 24.80
C VAL A 73 11.85 15.17 24.50
N SER A 74 11.74 16.35 25.12
CA SER A 74 10.64 17.27 24.87
C SER A 74 11.18 18.61 24.41
N THR A 75 10.58 19.19 23.39
CA THR A 75 10.83 20.57 22.97
C THR A 75 9.66 21.45 23.42
N ARG A 76 9.96 22.69 23.78
CA ARG A 76 8.99 23.67 24.25
C ARG A 76 9.05 24.92 23.37
N ASP A 77 7.91 25.56 23.17
CA ASP A 77 7.82 26.83 22.47
C ASP A 77 8.31 28.00 23.33
N SER A 78 8.23 29.22 22.79
CA SER A 78 8.61 30.45 23.51
C SER A 78 7.76 30.74 24.75
N HIS A 79 6.57 30.15 24.85
CA HIS A 79 5.66 30.27 25.98
C HIS A 79 5.85 29.13 27.00
N GLY A 80 6.80 28.22 26.77
CA GLY A 80 7.07 27.06 27.62
C GLY A 80 6.12 25.89 27.42
N LEU A 81 5.20 25.95 26.44
CA LEU A 81 4.28 24.87 26.11
C LEU A 81 5.01 23.76 25.36
N LEU A 82 4.66 22.50 25.64
CA LEU A 82 5.28 21.35 25.01
C LEU A 82 4.86 21.28 23.53
N GLN A 83 5.83 21.38 22.62
CA GLN A 83 5.61 21.39 21.17
C GLN A 83 5.80 20.00 20.55
N SER A 84 6.78 19.24 21.03
CA SER A 84 7.02 17.89 20.54
C SER A 84 7.66 17.03 21.62
N ARG A 85 7.39 15.73 21.56
CA ARG A 85 7.90 14.74 22.51
C ARG A 85 8.29 13.45 21.80
N LEU A 86 9.53 13.02 22.01
CA LEU A 86 9.99 11.67 21.72
C LEU A 86 10.09 10.92 23.05
N PHE A 87 9.42 9.78 23.15
CA PHE A 87 9.40 8.94 24.35
C PHE A 87 9.83 7.52 24.00
N LEU A 88 10.84 7.03 24.71
CA LEU A 88 11.36 5.69 24.60
C LEU A 88 11.10 4.97 25.93
N GLY A 89 10.12 4.07 25.94
CA GLY A 89 9.84 3.16 27.03
C GLY A 89 10.56 1.82 26.87
N HIS A 90 10.28 0.88 27.77
CA HIS A 90 10.86 -0.47 27.70
C HIS A 90 10.29 -1.30 26.53
N ASP A 91 9.08 -0.98 26.05
CA ASP A 91 8.33 -1.75 25.05
C ASP A 91 7.97 -0.95 23.80
N ARG A 92 8.08 0.38 23.84
CA ARG A 92 7.55 1.24 22.77
C ARG A 92 8.33 2.53 22.59
N LEU A 93 8.35 2.99 21.34
CA LEU A 93 8.81 4.31 20.92
C LEU A 93 7.60 5.12 20.48
N GLU A 94 7.32 6.21 21.18
CA GLU A 94 6.26 7.16 20.84
C GLU A 94 6.88 8.47 20.35
N VAL A 95 6.37 8.98 19.24
CA VAL A 95 6.79 10.27 18.67
C VAL A 95 5.55 11.15 18.50
N ASN A 96 5.42 12.16 19.35
CA ASN A 96 4.38 13.17 19.27
C ASN A 96 4.98 14.45 18.66
N VAL A 97 4.74 14.62 17.37
CA VAL A 97 5.27 15.71 16.54
C VAL A 97 4.20 16.12 15.53
N ALA A 98 4.25 17.37 15.06
CA ALA A 98 3.41 17.80 13.95
C ALA A 98 3.78 17.11 12.62
N ARG A 99 5.06 16.77 12.46
CA ARG A 99 5.60 16.07 11.28
C ARG A 99 6.82 15.23 11.67
N LEU A 100 6.85 13.98 11.22
CA LEU A 100 7.99 13.07 11.32
C LEU A 100 8.60 12.88 9.93
N GLU A 101 9.91 13.02 9.82
CA GLU A 101 10.66 12.71 8.60
C GLU A 101 11.87 11.83 8.94
N VAL A 102 11.95 10.66 8.31
CA VAL A 102 13.12 9.78 8.33
C VAL A 102 13.80 9.93 6.98
N ARG A 103 15.07 10.36 6.98
CA ARG A 103 15.85 10.59 5.76
C ARG A 103 17.08 9.69 5.74
N ASP A 104 17.54 9.33 4.55
CA ASP A 104 18.82 8.64 4.37
C ASP A 104 20.01 9.60 4.61
N THR A 105 21.23 9.07 4.56
CA THR A 105 22.47 9.86 4.74
C THR A 105 22.71 10.89 3.65
N ARG A 106 22.01 10.79 2.51
CA ARG A 106 22.05 11.74 1.39
C ARG A 106 20.93 12.79 1.47
N GLY A 107 20.04 12.67 2.47
CA GLY A 107 18.93 13.58 2.69
C GLY A 107 17.62 13.19 1.98
N ALA A 108 17.55 12.05 1.31
CA ALA A 108 16.34 11.56 0.65
C ALA A 108 15.31 11.09 1.70
N LEU A 109 14.03 11.45 1.52
CA LEU A 109 12.94 11.05 2.43
C LEU A 109 12.63 9.56 2.27
N LEU A 110 12.77 8.79 3.35
CA LEU A 110 12.42 7.37 3.41
C LEU A 110 11.00 7.16 3.96
N LEU A 111 10.65 7.89 5.02
CA LEU A 111 9.33 7.85 5.64
C LEU A 111 8.95 9.25 6.11
N GLY A 112 7.77 9.72 5.73
CA GLY A 112 7.17 10.96 6.21
C GLY A 112 5.82 10.66 6.84
N ALA A 113 5.53 11.24 8.01
CA ALA A 113 4.20 11.19 8.60
C ALA A 113 3.78 12.58 9.06
N GLY A 114 2.61 13.04 8.61
CA GLY A 114 1.98 14.29 9.02
C GLY A 114 0.50 14.08 9.35
N GLN A 115 -0.25 15.17 9.54
CA GLN A 115 -1.67 15.11 9.85
C GLN A 115 -2.51 14.50 8.71
N ASP A 116 -2.19 14.86 7.47
CA ASP A 116 -3.03 14.52 6.31
C ASP A 116 -2.55 13.28 5.54
N SER A 117 -1.27 12.93 5.67
CA SER A 117 -0.68 11.87 4.84
C SER A 117 0.54 11.22 5.47
N VAL A 118 0.76 9.96 5.06
CA VAL A 118 1.98 9.19 5.30
C VAL A 118 2.62 8.94 3.94
N THR A 119 3.89 9.32 3.80
CA THR A 119 4.67 9.15 2.57
C THR A 119 5.74 8.11 2.80
N VAL A 120 5.81 7.10 1.93
CA VAL A 120 6.89 6.11 1.92
C VAL A 120 7.75 6.38 0.68
N GLY A 121 8.99 6.81 0.88
CA GLY A 121 9.93 7.12 -0.20
C GLY A 121 10.88 5.97 -0.55
N ALA A 122 10.57 4.75 -0.10
CA ALA A 122 11.29 3.55 -0.48
C ALA A 122 10.91 3.10 -1.90
N GLU A 123 11.87 2.60 -2.67
CA GLU A 123 11.61 2.04 -4.02
C GLU A 123 10.73 0.79 -3.97
N THR A 124 10.81 0.02 -2.88
CA THR A 124 10.04 -1.20 -2.69
C THR A 124 9.42 -1.21 -1.29
N LEU A 125 8.10 -1.38 -1.23
CA LEU A 125 7.35 -1.59 0.00
C LEU A 125 6.82 -3.03 0.01
N THR A 126 7.41 -3.89 0.84
CA THR A 126 6.95 -5.27 1.04
C THR A 126 6.08 -5.37 2.29
N VAL A 127 4.82 -5.79 2.12
CA VAL A 127 3.92 -6.04 3.25
C VAL A 127 3.78 -7.54 3.47
N THR A 128 4.47 -8.06 4.47
CA THR A 128 4.44 -9.49 4.83
C THR A 128 3.43 -9.70 5.96
N SER A 129 2.19 -10.03 5.60
CA SER A 129 1.13 -10.37 6.55
C SER A 129 0.48 -11.68 6.12
N PRO A 130 0.30 -12.67 7.01
CA PRO A 130 -0.45 -13.89 6.68
C PRO A 130 -1.87 -13.61 6.16
N ALA A 131 -2.47 -12.51 6.61
CA ALA A 131 -3.81 -12.06 6.19
C ALA A 131 -3.78 -11.10 4.99
N GLY A 132 -2.61 -10.81 4.43
CA GLY A 132 -2.45 -9.81 3.37
C GLY A 132 -2.67 -8.37 3.86
N VAL A 133 -3.13 -7.51 2.95
CA VAL A 133 -3.37 -6.08 3.20
C VAL A 133 -4.86 -5.81 3.05
N ASN A 134 -5.46 -5.17 4.05
CA ASN A 134 -6.82 -4.64 3.95
C ASN A 134 -6.75 -3.16 3.56
N LEU A 135 -7.42 -2.81 2.46
CA LEU A 135 -7.48 -1.47 1.91
C LEU A 135 -8.93 -1.01 1.99
N GLN A 136 -9.21 -0.07 2.90
CA GLN A 136 -10.59 0.38 3.18
C GLN A 136 -11.15 1.36 2.13
N SER A 137 -10.27 1.96 1.32
CA SER A 137 -10.63 2.95 0.33
C SER A 137 -10.12 2.51 -1.05
N ALA A 138 -9.69 3.44 -1.89
CA ALA A 138 -9.10 3.15 -3.18
C ALA A 138 -7.58 2.99 -3.10
N VAL A 139 -7.03 2.15 -3.98
CA VAL A 139 -5.60 2.12 -4.28
C VAL A 139 -5.40 2.48 -5.74
N GLN A 140 -4.60 3.52 -5.96
CA GLN A 140 -4.20 3.95 -7.28
C GLN A 140 -2.81 3.39 -7.58
N THR A 141 -2.72 2.57 -8.63
CA THR A 141 -1.46 2.00 -9.10
C THR A 141 -1.46 1.90 -10.63
N PRO A 142 -0.34 2.16 -11.31
CA PRO A 142 -0.23 1.99 -12.75
C PRO A 142 -0.22 0.52 -13.18
N LEU A 143 0.17 -0.41 -12.29
CA LEU A 143 0.29 -1.83 -12.61
C LEU A 143 -0.08 -2.70 -11.42
N VAL A 144 -0.90 -3.72 -11.68
CA VAL A 144 -1.16 -4.82 -10.77
C VAL A 144 -0.66 -6.10 -11.43
N ARG A 145 0.26 -6.81 -10.77
CA ARG A 145 0.87 -8.03 -11.30
C ARG A 145 1.15 -9.04 -10.19
N ALA A 146 0.96 -10.32 -10.48
CA ALA A 146 1.38 -11.39 -9.58
C ALA A 146 2.89 -11.67 -9.68
N PRO A 147 3.50 -12.22 -8.61
CA PRO A 147 4.88 -12.72 -8.65
C PRO A 147 5.08 -13.79 -9.75
N PRO A 148 6.33 -14.03 -10.19
CA PRO A 148 6.63 -15.14 -11.08
C PRO A 148 6.07 -16.47 -10.56
N SER A 149 5.53 -17.28 -11.47
CA SER A 149 4.96 -18.60 -11.17
C SER A 149 3.72 -18.60 -10.25
N LYS A 150 3.12 -17.43 -9.99
CA LYS A 150 1.84 -17.32 -9.27
C LYS A 150 0.78 -16.67 -10.17
N GLN A 151 -0.47 -17.06 -9.97
CA GLN A 151 -1.61 -16.46 -10.66
C GLN A 151 -2.04 -15.15 -9.99
N LEU A 152 -2.41 -14.16 -10.81
CA LEU A 152 -3.15 -12.99 -10.33
C LEU A 152 -4.64 -13.33 -10.32
N VAL A 153 -5.25 -13.37 -9.14
CA VAL A 153 -6.68 -13.64 -8.97
C VAL A 153 -7.35 -12.38 -8.44
N LEU A 154 -8.38 -11.92 -9.14
CA LEU A 154 -9.27 -10.87 -8.69
C LEU A 154 -10.63 -11.52 -8.47
N GLU A 155 -11.09 -11.58 -7.21
CA GLU A 155 -12.33 -12.27 -6.85
C GLU A 155 -13.19 -11.44 -5.90
N SER A 156 -14.51 -11.65 -5.98
CA SER A 156 -15.49 -11.09 -5.06
C SER A 156 -16.42 -12.23 -4.62
N PRO A 157 -16.13 -12.93 -3.51
CA PRO A 157 -16.85 -14.15 -3.15
C PRO A 157 -18.33 -13.92 -2.78
N THR A 158 -18.67 -12.71 -2.34
CA THR A 158 -19.99 -12.40 -1.77
C THR A 158 -20.78 -11.36 -2.57
N ARG A 159 -20.14 -10.70 -3.55
CA ARG A 159 -20.70 -9.52 -4.24
C ARG A 159 -20.29 -9.53 -5.72
N SER A 160 -20.34 -8.37 -6.36
CA SER A 160 -19.86 -8.16 -7.71
C SER A 160 -18.36 -7.87 -7.75
N LEU A 161 -17.75 -8.22 -8.88
CA LEU A 161 -16.47 -7.72 -9.32
C LEU A 161 -16.72 -6.92 -10.60
N GLU A 162 -16.31 -5.66 -10.62
CA GLU A 162 -16.57 -4.75 -11.72
C GLU A 162 -15.25 -4.17 -12.25
N MET A 163 -15.13 -4.08 -13.57
CA MET A 163 -13.99 -3.49 -14.26
C MET A 163 -14.52 -2.40 -15.18
N HIS A 164 -14.13 -1.15 -14.92
CA HIS A 164 -14.55 0.04 -15.66
C HIS A 164 -13.33 0.75 -16.22
N ALA A 165 -13.45 1.30 -17.42
CA ALA A 165 -12.42 2.15 -18.02
C ALA A 165 -13.06 3.32 -18.78
N SER A 166 -12.37 4.47 -18.80
CA SER A 166 -12.83 5.66 -19.50
C SER A 166 -12.71 5.56 -21.02
N GLN A 167 -11.73 4.79 -21.52
CA GLN A 167 -11.44 4.65 -22.95
C GLN A 167 -11.65 3.23 -23.43
N ASN A 168 -10.87 2.27 -22.93
CA ASN A 168 -10.92 0.89 -23.38
C ASN A 168 -10.58 -0.12 -22.27
N ILE A 169 -11.08 -1.34 -22.41
CA ILE A 169 -10.63 -2.51 -21.66
C ILE A 169 -10.18 -3.53 -22.71
N ALA A 170 -8.89 -3.86 -22.73
CA ALA A 170 -8.33 -4.89 -23.59
C ALA A 170 -8.02 -6.14 -22.77
N LEU A 171 -8.61 -7.27 -23.15
CA LEU A 171 -8.34 -8.58 -22.56
C LEU A 171 -7.55 -9.39 -23.59
N GLU A 172 -6.26 -9.60 -23.33
CA GLU A 172 -5.36 -10.26 -24.25
C GLU A 172 -4.59 -11.39 -23.56
N SER A 173 -4.40 -12.49 -24.27
CA SER A 173 -3.58 -13.63 -23.83
C SER A 173 -2.49 -13.88 -24.86
N ARG A 174 -1.22 -13.74 -24.45
CA ARG A 174 -0.06 -14.07 -25.31
C ARG A 174 0.18 -15.57 -25.41
N ALA A 175 -0.23 -16.31 -24.39
CA ALA A 175 -0.03 -17.74 -24.28
C ALA A 175 -1.19 -18.32 -23.46
N GLY A 176 -2.02 -19.15 -24.09
CA GLY A 176 -3.22 -19.74 -23.50
C GLY A 176 -4.52 -19.12 -24.03
N ASP A 177 -5.64 -19.71 -23.62
CA ASP A 177 -6.98 -19.29 -23.99
C ASP A 177 -7.54 -18.21 -23.05
N ILE A 178 -8.51 -17.45 -23.54
CA ILE A 178 -9.39 -16.63 -22.71
C ILE A 178 -10.72 -17.37 -22.65
N SER A 179 -11.06 -17.88 -21.46
CA SER A 179 -12.33 -18.55 -21.21
C SER A 179 -13.23 -17.70 -20.30
N ALA A 180 -14.51 -17.64 -20.65
CA ALA A 180 -15.54 -17.00 -19.85
C ALA A 180 -16.68 -17.99 -19.62
N SER A 181 -17.03 -18.20 -18.35
CA SER A 181 -18.11 -19.09 -17.94
C SER A 181 -19.05 -18.35 -17.00
N CYS A 182 -20.34 -18.66 -17.07
CA CYS A 182 -21.36 -18.08 -16.22
C CYS A 182 -22.38 -19.15 -15.83
N LEU A 183 -22.96 -19.04 -14.62
CA LEU A 183 -24.02 -19.95 -14.19
C LEU A 183 -25.37 -19.62 -14.84
N THR A 184 -25.69 -18.33 -14.98
CA THR A 184 -27.03 -17.86 -15.36
C THR A 184 -27.06 -17.22 -16.73
N THR A 185 -26.33 -16.11 -16.92
CA THR A 185 -26.40 -15.32 -18.15
C THR A 185 -25.08 -14.64 -18.44
N PHE A 186 -24.58 -14.84 -19.66
CA PHE A 186 -23.47 -14.09 -20.23
C PHE A 186 -24.06 -13.02 -21.18
N ARG A 187 -23.88 -11.73 -20.86
CA ARG A 187 -24.48 -10.63 -21.62
C ARG A 187 -23.41 -9.76 -22.26
N LEU A 188 -23.31 -9.82 -23.59
CA LEU A 188 -22.56 -8.85 -24.39
C LEU A 188 -23.53 -7.78 -24.90
N LYS A 189 -23.27 -6.51 -24.60
CA LYS A 189 -24.12 -5.38 -25.02
C LYS A 189 -23.25 -4.25 -25.57
N SER A 190 -23.54 -3.80 -26.78
CA SER A 190 -23.04 -2.54 -27.33
C SER A 190 -24.14 -1.50 -27.34
N VAL A 191 -23.84 -0.26 -26.96
CA VAL A 191 -24.83 0.84 -26.87
C VAL A 191 -24.96 1.59 -28.19
N ALA A 192 -23.84 1.90 -28.84
CA ALA A 192 -23.81 2.68 -30.08
C ALA A 192 -23.07 1.95 -31.23
N GLY A 193 -22.32 0.90 -30.94
CA GLY A 193 -21.49 0.20 -31.90
C GLY A 193 -22.02 -1.19 -32.25
N ALA A 194 -21.11 -2.05 -32.71
CA ALA A 194 -21.39 -3.44 -33.01
C ALA A 194 -20.61 -4.38 -32.06
N ILE A 195 -21.08 -5.62 -31.96
CA ILE A 195 -20.30 -6.72 -31.39
C ILE A 195 -19.69 -7.47 -32.57
N ARG A 196 -18.36 -7.46 -32.69
CA ARG A 196 -17.64 -8.14 -33.78
C ARG A 196 -16.95 -9.38 -33.23
N LEU A 197 -17.23 -10.52 -33.85
CA LEU A 197 -16.55 -11.79 -33.60
C LEU A 197 -15.71 -12.08 -34.85
N ASP A 198 -14.41 -11.86 -34.76
CA ASP A 198 -13.48 -12.02 -35.89
C ASP A 198 -12.60 -13.25 -35.64
N ALA A 199 -12.98 -14.38 -36.26
CA ALA A 199 -12.31 -15.66 -36.09
C ALA A 199 -12.51 -16.56 -37.33
N PRO A 200 -11.56 -17.47 -37.64
CA PRO A 200 -11.73 -18.43 -38.74
C PRO A 200 -12.95 -19.34 -38.60
N SER A 201 -13.40 -19.61 -37.37
CA SER A 201 -14.57 -20.44 -37.09
C SER A 201 -15.21 -20.02 -35.77
N ILE A 202 -16.52 -19.86 -35.77
CA ILE A 202 -17.32 -19.56 -34.58
C ILE A 202 -18.21 -20.78 -34.28
N TYR A 203 -18.01 -21.40 -33.13
CA TYR A 203 -18.76 -22.58 -32.73
C TYR A 203 -19.90 -22.21 -31.78
N MET A 204 -21.14 -22.44 -32.22
CA MET A 204 -22.35 -22.32 -31.40
C MET A 204 -22.98 -23.70 -31.24
N PRO A 205 -22.52 -24.53 -30.29
CA PRO A 205 -23.02 -25.88 -30.13
C PRO A 205 -24.48 -25.87 -29.66
N LYS A 206 -25.21 -26.94 -29.96
CA LYS A 206 -26.58 -27.17 -29.49
C LYS A 206 -27.60 -26.11 -29.93
N LEU A 207 -27.34 -25.46 -31.08
CA LEU A 207 -28.39 -24.73 -31.78
C LEU A 207 -29.52 -25.70 -32.12
N LYS A 208 -30.77 -25.27 -31.92
CA LYS A 208 -31.93 -26.08 -32.31
C LYS A 208 -31.97 -26.18 -33.83
N SER A 209 -32.19 -27.38 -34.36
CA SER A 209 -32.50 -27.57 -35.77
C SER A 209 -34.00 -27.45 -35.99
N ALA A 210 -34.40 -26.75 -37.05
CA ALA A 210 -35.74 -26.85 -37.61
C ALA A 210 -36.01 -28.32 -37.96
N LEU A 211 -37.11 -28.89 -37.44
CA LEU A 211 -37.57 -30.18 -37.93
C LEU A 211 -38.00 -29.98 -39.40
N PRO A 212 -37.44 -30.74 -40.36
CA PRO A 212 -37.85 -30.59 -41.75
C PRO A 212 -39.34 -30.87 -41.88
N LEU A 213 -40.08 -29.99 -42.58
CA LEU A 213 -41.40 -30.37 -43.09
C LEU A 213 -41.19 -31.56 -44.04
N PRO A 214 -42.06 -32.58 -44.03
CA PRO A 214 -41.97 -33.67 -44.99
C PRO A 214 -42.00 -33.07 -46.40
N PRO A 215 -41.02 -33.40 -47.27
CA PRO A 215 -40.98 -32.87 -48.62
C PRO A 215 -42.23 -33.33 -49.38
N SER A 216 -42.87 -32.41 -50.11
CA SER A 216 -43.99 -32.73 -51.01
C SER A 216 -43.53 -33.39 -52.32
N THR A 217 -42.23 -33.46 -52.58
CA THR A 217 -41.65 -34.06 -53.79
C THR A 217 -40.30 -34.75 -53.53
N PRO A 218 -40.09 -35.98 -54.05
CA PRO A 218 -38.81 -36.66 -53.92
C PRO A 218 -37.82 -36.06 -54.92
N HIS A 219 -36.88 -35.24 -54.44
CA HIS A 219 -35.76 -34.76 -55.26
C HIS A 219 -34.56 -35.70 -55.12
N SER A 220 -34.00 -36.10 -56.27
CA SER A 220 -32.85 -36.98 -56.42
C SER A 220 -31.65 -36.48 -55.61
N HIS A 221 -31.24 -37.27 -54.62
CA HIS A 221 -30.18 -36.96 -53.66
C HIS A 221 -28.81 -36.82 -54.33
N ASP A 222 -28.21 -35.63 -54.22
CA ASP A 222 -26.76 -35.44 -54.22
C ASP A 222 -26.27 -35.55 -52.75
N PRO A 223 -25.42 -36.54 -52.40
CA PRO A 223 -24.97 -36.76 -51.02
C PRO A 223 -24.12 -35.62 -50.44
N HIS A 224 -23.62 -34.69 -51.26
CA HIS A 224 -22.78 -33.58 -50.79
C HIS A 224 -23.53 -32.42 -50.11
N HIS A 225 -24.86 -32.31 -50.28
CA HIS A 225 -25.67 -31.24 -49.68
C HIS A 225 -26.16 -31.53 -48.25
N GLN A 226 -25.82 -32.69 -47.66
CA GLN A 226 -26.40 -33.14 -46.39
C GLN A 226 -25.89 -32.38 -45.14
N ASN A 227 -24.79 -31.63 -45.25
CA ASN A 227 -24.14 -30.96 -44.10
C ASN A 227 -24.12 -29.43 -44.18
N ILE A 228 -24.82 -28.83 -45.15
CA ILE A 228 -24.91 -27.37 -45.28
C ILE A 228 -26.23 -26.93 -44.66
N TYR A 229 -26.16 -26.03 -43.69
CA TYR A 229 -27.33 -25.43 -43.05
C TYR A 229 -27.25 -23.92 -43.17
N GLN A 230 -28.40 -23.26 -43.28
CA GLN A 230 -28.50 -21.82 -43.08
C GLN A 230 -28.82 -21.53 -41.61
N LEU A 231 -28.30 -20.42 -41.08
CA LEU A 231 -28.58 -19.95 -39.72
C LEU A 231 -29.69 -18.89 -39.79
N CYS A 232 -30.86 -19.20 -39.25
CA CYS A 232 -32.00 -18.28 -39.19
C CYS A 232 -32.06 -17.57 -37.83
N ALA A 233 -32.45 -16.29 -37.84
CA ALA A 233 -32.64 -15.47 -36.64
C ALA A 233 -34.09 -14.98 -36.53
N CYS A 234 -34.68 -15.17 -35.36
CA CYS A 234 -36.04 -14.74 -35.06
C CYS A 234 -36.12 -13.30 -34.58
N ALA A 235 -37.30 -12.67 -34.68
CA ALA A 235 -37.59 -11.39 -34.04
C ALA A 235 -37.38 -11.41 -32.51
N ASN A 236 -37.46 -12.60 -31.87
CA ASN A 236 -37.18 -12.78 -30.44
C ASN A 236 -35.70 -13.08 -30.12
N GLY A 237 -34.80 -13.04 -31.11
CA GLY A 237 -33.36 -13.26 -30.94
C GLY A 237 -32.90 -14.72 -30.87
N LYS A 238 -33.82 -15.69 -31.02
CA LYS A 238 -33.44 -17.12 -31.09
C LYS A 238 -32.78 -17.44 -32.44
N LEU A 239 -31.73 -18.24 -32.38
CA LEU A 239 -31.00 -18.77 -33.53
C LEU A 239 -31.32 -20.25 -33.72
N PHE A 240 -31.50 -20.68 -34.97
CA PHE A 240 -31.76 -22.08 -35.31
C PHE A 240 -31.17 -22.44 -36.69
N LEU A 241 -30.91 -23.73 -36.91
CA LEU A 241 -30.39 -24.26 -38.17
C LEU A 241 -31.55 -24.71 -39.06
N ALA A 242 -31.56 -24.30 -40.34
CA ALA A 242 -32.54 -24.73 -41.33
C ALA A 242 -31.85 -25.37 -42.57
N PRO A 243 -32.56 -26.21 -43.35
CA PRO A 243 -32.03 -26.80 -44.58
C PRO A 243 -31.56 -25.72 -45.57
N PRO A 244 -30.57 -26.01 -46.43
CA PRO A 244 -29.92 -25.01 -47.28
C PRO A 244 -30.85 -24.39 -48.33
N HIS A 245 -31.93 -25.11 -48.71
CA HIS A 245 -32.94 -24.65 -49.68
C HIS A 245 -34.31 -24.35 -49.02
N GLY A 246 -34.40 -24.38 -47.69
CA GLY A 246 -35.62 -24.01 -46.97
C GLY A 246 -35.79 -22.49 -46.91
N ALA A 247 -37.01 -22.00 -46.68
CA ALA A 247 -37.21 -20.60 -46.32
C ALA A 247 -37.05 -20.43 -44.79
N CYS A 248 -36.32 -19.40 -44.34
CA CYS A 248 -36.37 -18.96 -42.94
C CYS A 248 -37.75 -18.32 -42.68
N ALA A 249 -38.76 -19.14 -42.33
CA ALA A 249 -40.13 -18.68 -42.13
C ALA A 249 -40.64 -19.03 -40.72
N ALA A 250 -41.41 -18.13 -40.12
CA ALA A 250 -42.20 -18.38 -38.92
C ALA A 250 -43.69 -18.31 -39.30
N ARG A 251 -44.53 -19.21 -38.77
CA ARG A 251 -45.98 -19.15 -39.00
C ARG A 251 -46.55 -17.90 -38.30
N GLU A 252 -47.28 -17.06 -39.04
CA GLU A 252 -47.86 -15.79 -38.56
C GLU A 252 -48.67 -15.89 -37.26
N GLU A 253 -49.30 -17.03 -36.98
CA GLU A 253 -50.13 -17.23 -35.78
C GLU A 253 -49.34 -17.70 -34.53
N SER A 254 -48.05 -18.00 -34.68
CA SER A 254 -47.23 -18.43 -33.55
C SER A 254 -45.89 -17.72 -33.57
N LEU A 255 -45.54 -17.03 -32.48
CA LEU A 255 -44.19 -16.51 -32.18
C LEU A 255 -43.10 -17.62 -32.10
N ILE A 256 -43.41 -18.81 -32.61
CA ILE A 256 -42.59 -19.99 -32.67
C ILE A 256 -41.95 -19.98 -34.07
N CYS A 257 -40.73 -19.44 -34.15
CA CYS A 257 -39.84 -19.86 -35.21
C CYS A 257 -39.58 -21.36 -35.06
N ARG A 258 -39.82 -22.11 -36.12
CA ARG A 258 -39.39 -23.50 -36.22
C ARG A 258 -38.56 -23.66 -37.46
#